data_AF-A0A5K1ADF5-F1
#
_entry.id   AF-A0A5K1ADF5-F1
#
_cell.length_a   1.000
_cell.length_b   1.000
_cell.length_c   1.000
_cell.angle_alpha   90.00
_cell.angle_beta   90.00
_cell.angle_gamma   90.00
#
_symmetry.space_group_name_H-M   'P 1'
#
loop_
_entity.id
_entity.type
_entity.pdbx_description
1 polymer ?
#
loop_
_entity_poly.entity_id
_entity_poly.type
_entity_poly.pdbx_seq_one_letter_code
_entity_poly.pdbx_strand_id
1 'polypeptide(L)' 'MRRSFIQFSSCLLLFLLAGPLGSSPALASFDYNDALNKTLLFFEAQRSGKLPEKQRVSWRGDSALKDGFEQG' A
#
# COMPACT_ATOMS: atom_id res chain seq x y z
N MET A 1 4.09 -8.60 50.18
CA MET A 1 4.55 -8.94 48.81
C MET A 1 3.49 -9.68 47.98
N ARG A 2 2.75 -10.67 48.53
CA ARG A 2 1.76 -11.46 47.75
C ARG A 2 0.48 -10.69 47.34
N ARG A 3 0.04 -9.71 48.15
CA ARG A 3 -1.18 -8.91 47.89
C ARG A 3 -0.98 -7.86 46.78
N SER A 4 0.21 -7.28 46.67
CA SER A 4 0.55 -6.32 45.60
C SER A 4 0.59 -7.00 44.22
N PHE A 5 1.11 -8.23 44.14
CA PHE A 5 1.19 -9.00 42.90
C PHE A 5 -0.21 -9.35 42.33
N ILE A 6 -1.16 -9.67 43.21
CA ILE A 6 -2.55 -9.94 42.84
C ILE A 6 -3.26 -8.67 42.35
N GLN A 7 -3.01 -7.53 43.00
CA GLN A 7 -3.57 -6.24 42.58
C GLN A 7 -3.05 -5.80 41.21
N PHE A 8 -1.74 -5.96 40.94
CA PHE A 8 -1.17 -5.67 39.62
C PHE A 8 -1.72 -6.59 38.52
N SER A 9 -1.88 -7.89 38.82
CA SER A 9 -2.48 -8.86 37.89
C SER A 9 -3.95 -8.54 37.58
N SER A 10 -4.73 -8.16 38.60
CA SER A 10 -6.13 -7.74 38.46
C SER A 10 -6.28 -6.46 37.63
N CYS A 11 -5.44 -5.44 37.87
CA CYS A 11 -5.43 -4.21 37.07
C CYS A 11 -4.99 -4.46 35.61
N LEU A 12 -4.03 -5.36 35.38
CA LEU A 12 -3.59 -5.75 34.03
C LEU A 12 -4.71 -6.48 33.26
N LEU A 13 -5.47 -7.35 33.94
CA LEU A 13 -6.62 -8.05 33.36
C LEU A 13 -7.77 -7.09 33.02
N LEU A 14 -8.03 -6.10 33.88
CA LEU A 14 -9.02 -5.04 33.63
C LEU A 14 -8.62 -4.13 32.47
N PHE A 15 -7.33 -3.81 32.31
CA PHE A 15 -6.83 -3.02 31.17
C PHE A 15 -6.93 -3.77 29.84
N LEU A 16 -6.77 -5.10 29.85
CA LEU A 16 -6.92 -5.95 28.65
C LEU A 16 -8.38 -6.21 28.26
N LEU A 17 -9.31 -6.27 29.23
CA LEU A 17 -10.75 -6.41 28.95
C LEU A 17 -11.43 -5.07 28.59
N ALA A 18 -10.91 -3.93 29.08
CA ALA A 18 -11.46 -2.59 28.84
C ALA A 18 -10.66 -1.77 27.81
N GLY A 19 -9.57 -2.31 27.25
CA GLY A 19 -8.93 -1.75 26.07
C GLY A 19 -9.97 -1.62 24.94
N PRO A 20 -9.91 -0.59 24.09
CA PRO A 20 -11.02 -0.23 23.22
C PRO A 20 -11.36 -1.37 22.25
N LEU A 21 -12.39 -2.13 22.60
CA LEU A 21 -13.14 -3.03 21.73
C LEU A 21 -13.96 -2.16 20.77
N GLY A 22 -13.31 -1.50 19.81
CA GLY A 22 -14.09 -0.59 18.97
C GLY A 22 -13.30 0.39 18.13
N SER A 23 -12.27 -0.07 17.46
CA SER A 23 -11.90 0.54 16.18
C SER A 23 -12.00 -0.54 15.12
N SER A 24 -13.24 -0.95 14.83
CA SER A 24 -13.52 -1.47 13.49
C SER A 24 -13.13 -0.34 12.55
N PRO A 25 -12.19 -0.54 11.59
CA PRO A 25 -12.03 0.46 10.56
C PRO A 25 -13.41 0.63 9.96
N ALA A 26 -13.98 1.83 10.06
CA ALA A 26 -15.17 2.15 9.29
C ALA A 26 -14.88 1.70 7.86
N LEU A 27 -15.81 0.97 7.24
CA LEU A 27 -15.76 0.67 5.82
C LEU A 27 -15.84 2.01 5.09
N ALA A 28 -14.71 2.72 5.04
CA ALA A 28 -14.54 3.88 4.21
C ALA A 28 -14.82 3.37 2.79
N SER A 29 -15.81 3.96 2.13
CA SER A 29 -16.05 3.69 0.72
C SER A 29 -14.72 3.91 -0.01
N PHE A 30 -14.13 2.84 -0.53
CA PHE A 30 -12.89 2.95 -1.29
C PHE A 30 -13.19 3.67 -2.60
N ASP A 31 -12.35 4.64 -2.95
CA ASP A 31 -12.42 5.25 -4.27
C ASP A 31 -11.80 4.30 -5.30
N TYR A 32 -12.64 3.41 -5.84
CA TYR A 32 -12.22 2.48 -6.88
C TYR A 32 -11.86 3.18 -8.19
N ASN A 33 -12.35 4.40 -8.43
CA ASN A 33 -11.98 5.17 -9.61
C ASN A 33 -10.51 5.60 -9.51
N ASP A 34 -10.11 6.17 -8.38
CA ASP A 34 -8.71 6.53 -8.11
C ASP A 34 -7.81 5.28 -8.09
N ALA A 35 -8.24 4.20 -7.44
CA ALA A 35 -7.49 2.94 -7.43
C ALA A 35 -7.22 2.41 -8.85
N LEU A 36 -8.26 2.34 -9.69
CA LEU A 36 -8.14 1.89 -11.07
C LEU A 36 -7.22 2.81 -11.90
N ASN A 37 -7.37 4.13 -11.75
CA ASN A 37 -6.53 5.11 -12.45
C ASN A 37 -5.05 4.92 -12.11
N LYS A 38 -4.73 4.70 -10.82
CA LYS A 38 -3.37 4.41 -10.36
C LYS A 38 -2.83 3.08 -10.89
N THR A 39 -3.66 2.03 -10.92
CA THR A 39 -3.27 0.75 -11.51
C THR A 39 -2.90 0.90 -12.98
N LEU A 40 -3.69 1.65 -13.77
CA LEU A 40 -3.36 1.92 -15.16
C LEU A 40 -2.09 2.77 -15.31
N LEU A 41 -1.89 3.76 -14.43
CA LEU A 41 -0.68 4.58 -14.41
C LEU A 41 0.58 3.75 -14.08
N PHE A 42 0.45 2.76 -13.19
CA PHE A 42 1.53 1.82 -12.88
C PHE A 42 1.96 1.05 -14.12
N PHE A 43 1.03 0.48 -14.89
CA PHE A 43 1.37 -0.24 -16.12
C PHE A 43 1.94 0.67 -17.21
N GLU A 44 1.43 1.90 -17.34
CA GLU A 44 2.00 2.91 -18.23
C GLU A 44 3.45 3.21 -17.88
N ALA A 45 3.76 3.31 -16.57
CA ALA A 45 5.11 3.51 -16.10
C ALA A 45 6.05 2.33 -16.37
N GLN A 46 5.56 1.10 -16.59
CA GLN A 46 6.42 -0.07 -16.87
C GLN A 46 6.74 -0.28 -18.35
N ARG A 47 6.25 0.57 -19.25
CA ARG A 47 6.53 0.44 -20.69
C ARG A 47 8.02 0.54 -20.99
N SER A 48 8.51 -0.37 -21.85
CA SER A 48 9.83 -0.32 -22.47
C SER A 48 9.69 0.11 -23.95
N GLY A 49 10.81 0.42 -24.59
CA GLY A 49 10.86 0.90 -25.96
C GLY A 49 10.69 2.40 -26.07
N LYS A 50 10.25 2.84 -27.25
CA LYS A 50 9.96 4.25 -27.52
C LYS A 50 8.60 4.62 -26.92
N LEU A 51 8.59 5.63 -26.06
CA LEU A 51 7.40 6.06 -25.36
C LEU A 51 6.58 7.05 -26.22
N PRO A 52 5.24 7.04 -26.11
CA PRO A 52 4.40 8.05 -26.76
C PRO A 52 4.66 9.45 -26.20
N GLU A 53 4.69 10.47 -27.06
CA GLU A 53 4.93 11.87 -26.68
C GLU A 53 3.89 12.42 -25.69
N LYS A 54 2.65 11.90 -25.73
CA LYS A 54 1.53 12.31 -24.86
C LYS A 54 1.26 11.31 -23.73
N GLN A 55 2.30 10.80 -23.08
CA GLN A 55 2.15 9.96 -21.88
C GLN A 55 1.90 10.80 -20.62
N ARG A 56 1.20 10.21 -19.64
CA ARG A 56 0.93 10.83 -18.34
C ARG A 56 2.12 10.75 -17.39
N VAL A 57 3.02 9.80 -17.61
CA VAL A 57 4.19 9.52 -16.76
C VAL A 57 5.40 10.33 -17.24
N SER A 58 5.47 11.60 -16.85
CA SER A 58 6.46 12.57 -17.37
C SER A 58 7.92 12.29 -17.01
N TRP A 59 8.17 11.47 -15.98
CA TRP A 59 9.52 11.12 -15.53
C TRP A 59 10.12 9.90 -16.25
N ARG A 60 9.34 9.22 -17.10
CA ARG A 60 9.82 8.11 -17.94
C ARG A 60 10.28 8.62 -19.30
N GLY A 61 11.33 8.01 -19.84
CA GLY A 61 11.83 8.25 -21.20
C GLY A 61 12.04 6.95 -21.97
N ASP A 62 12.42 7.08 -23.24
CA ASP A 62 12.71 5.94 -24.12
C ASP A 62 13.78 5.02 -23.52
N SER A 63 13.53 3.71 -23.55
CA SER A 63 14.44 2.71 -22.98
C SER A 63 14.50 1.47 -23.85
N ALA A 64 15.58 0.68 -23.73
CA ALA A 64 15.69 -0.65 -24.36
C ALA A 64 15.38 -0.67 -25.88
N LEU A 65 15.68 0.44 -26.57
CA LEU A 65 15.43 0.58 -28.01
C LEU A 65 16.22 -0.41 -28.86
N LYS A 66 17.28 -0.99 -28.30
CA LYS A 66 18.16 -1.92 -28.99
C LYS A 66 17.98 -3.40 -28.61
N ASP A 67 16.99 -3.70 -27.78
CA ASP A 67 16.73 -5.07 -27.34
C ASP A 67 16.35 -5.93 -28.55
N GLY A 68 17.10 -7.02 -28.77
CA GLY A 68 16.86 -7.99 -29.85
C GLY A 68 17.64 -7.76 -31.16
N PHE A 69 18.40 -6.67 -31.31
CA PHE A 69 19.12 -6.43 -32.58
C PHE A 69 20.24 -7.41 -32.90
N GLU A 70 20.90 -8.00 -31.90
CA GLU A 70 22.02 -8.93 -32.11
C GLU A 70 21.61 -10.42 -32.09
N GLN A 71 20.30 -10.70 -32.10
CA GLN A 71 19.75 -12.05 -32.03
C GLN A 71 19.27 -12.59 -33.39
N GLY A 72 19.61 -11.91 -34.49
CA GLY A 72 19.22 -12.25 -35.87
C GLY A 72 20.41 -12.46 -36.80
#